data_AF-A0A838PPM7-F1
#
_entry.id   AF-A0A838PPM7-F1
#
_cell.length_a   1.000
_cell.length_b   1.000
_cell.length_c   1.000
_cell.angle_alpha   90.00
_cell.angle_beta   90.00
_cell.angle_gamma   90.00
#
_symmetry.space_group_name_H-M   'P 1'
#
loop_
_entity.id
_entity.type
_entity.pdbx_description
1 polymer ?
#
loop_
_entity_poly.entity_id
_entity_poly.type
_entity_poly.pdbx_seq_one_letter_code
_entity_poly.pdbx_strand_id
1 'polypeptide(L)'
;MTIGLGPLVRPDLALFALAFLILLVILERPRSAWHATALVGLAAAIPLGYQVFRMGYFASLVPNTALAQEAGTSFWGPGWEYLADLAVPYALWLPLAVLFGWAALTSRALWRGGERRRAVLVAVPMATAVVHALYVVRLGGDQMHARLLLPSVFALLLPVAVVAPARRSAAVLTALLVPWAIVCSTSLRAPAKPPEDLQQLQVNDQRRQYAEVWGYRHPVTLDSLLAVPESRPAIQRRQGLELARLAERRRAIVLSFTGPRNGAGERLRIPRPLSRATVGPNVPSEVVAWHGSIGRVGYAAGPNVRLVDANGLADPIGARTRLSARRPTRTGHEKHLPRDWVLARYAAPATAADAVRLERDPGVAAARRALRCPPLKQLVRATTAELDAGRFFANMGYALRERSLRFSRDPRLAVDEVCARN
;
A
#
# COMPACT_ATOMS: atom_id res chain seq x y z
N MET A 1 14.30 -20.16 -10.15
CA MET A 1 12.87 -19.93 -9.83
C MET A 1 12.69 -19.01 -8.63
N THR A 2 13.27 -19.29 -7.46
CA THR A 2 13.05 -18.50 -6.22
C THR A 2 13.37 -17.02 -6.33
N ILE A 3 14.47 -16.64 -7.00
CA ILE A 3 14.87 -15.24 -7.23
C ILE A 3 13.75 -14.42 -7.89
N GLY A 4 12.98 -15.04 -8.80
CA GLY A 4 11.88 -14.40 -9.50
C GLY A 4 10.67 -14.08 -8.61
N LEU A 5 10.55 -14.68 -7.42
CA LEU A 5 9.36 -14.52 -6.59
C LEU A 5 9.28 -13.18 -5.85
N GLY A 6 10.39 -12.44 -5.75
CA GLY A 6 10.47 -11.15 -5.04
C GLY A 6 9.36 -10.17 -5.45
N PRO A 7 9.26 -9.76 -6.74
CA PRO A 7 8.22 -8.85 -7.23
C PRO A 7 6.77 -9.26 -6.93
N LEU A 8 6.51 -10.55 -6.73
CA LEU A 8 5.17 -11.08 -6.44
C LEU A 8 4.77 -10.85 -4.98
N VAL A 9 5.74 -10.88 -4.06
CA VAL A 9 5.54 -10.53 -2.65
C VAL A 9 5.38 -9.02 -2.52
N ARG A 10 6.33 -8.29 -3.13
CA ARG A 10 6.44 -6.83 -3.04
C ARG A 10 7.10 -6.29 -4.30
N PRO A 11 6.49 -5.33 -5.04
CA PRO A 11 7.05 -4.82 -6.28
C PRO A 11 8.48 -4.25 -6.15
N ASP A 12 8.80 -3.63 -5.01
CA ASP A 12 10.12 -3.09 -4.69
C ASP A 12 11.22 -4.17 -4.56
N LEU A 13 10.84 -5.42 -4.26
CA LEU A 13 11.77 -6.56 -4.26
C LEU A 13 12.21 -6.99 -5.65
N ALA A 14 11.67 -6.39 -6.72
CA ALA A 14 12.22 -6.53 -8.07
C ALA A 14 13.68 -6.07 -8.14
N LEU A 15 14.06 -5.08 -7.35
CA LEU A 15 15.45 -4.63 -7.23
C LEU A 15 16.37 -5.76 -6.72
N PHE A 16 15.94 -6.46 -5.67
CA PHE A 16 16.68 -7.60 -5.12
C PHE A 16 16.70 -8.78 -6.08
N ALA A 17 15.56 -9.09 -6.70
CA ALA A 17 15.47 -10.16 -7.69
C ALA A 17 16.44 -9.92 -8.86
N LEU A 18 16.50 -8.70 -9.39
CA LEU A 18 17.42 -8.34 -10.48
C LEU A 18 18.88 -8.45 -10.02
N ALA A 19 19.23 -7.86 -8.88
CA ALA A 19 20.61 -7.88 -8.38
C ALA A 19 21.10 -9.33 -8.12
N PHE A 20 20.25 -10.18 -7.54
CA PHE A 20 20.59 -11.57 -7.26
C PHE A 20 20.57 -12.45 -8.51
N LEU A 21 19.76 -12.12 -9.52
CA LEU A 21 19.82 -12.79 -10.82
C LEU A 21 21.14 -12.48 -11.54
N ILE A 22 21.56 -11.21 -11.54
CA ILE A 22 22.87 -10.79 -12.08
C ILE A 22 24.00 -11.52 -11.34
N LEU A 23 23.93 -11.55 -10.00
CA LEU A 23 24.87 -12.28 -9.16
C LEU A 23 24.94 -13.78 -9.54
N LEU A 24 23.79 -14.44 -9.69
CA LEU A 24 23.71 -15.84 -10.09
C LEU A 24 24.37 -16.07 -11.45
N VAL A 25 24.07 -15.24 -12.45
CA VAL A 25 24.66 -15.36 -13.79
C VAL A 25 26.19 -15.18 -13.76
N ILE A 26 26.70 -14.23 -12.96
CA ILE A 26 28.14 -13.99 -12.79
C ILE A 26 28.83 -15.20 -12.14
N LEU A 27 28.19 -15.82 -11.13
CA LEU A 27 28.75 -16.93 -10.37
C LEU A 27 28.70 -18.26 -11.15
N GLU A 28 27.58 -18.52 -11.81
CA GLU A 28 27.34 -19.76 -12.56
C GLU A 28 28.18 -19.82 -13.85
N ARG A 29 28.45 -18.65 -14.47
CA ARG A 29 29.14 -18.54 -15.77
C ARG A 29 28.53 -19.49 -16.81
N PRO A 30 27.29 -19.22 -17.27
CA PRO A 30 26.59 -20.09 -18.19
C PRO A 30 27.44 -20.40 -19.42
N ARG A 31 27.52 -21.69 -19.78
CA ARG A 31 28.37 -22.21 -20.87
C ARG A 31 28.00 -21.71 -22.26
N SER A 32 26.82 -21.11 -22.42
CA SER A 32 26.32 -20.56 -23.68
C SER A 32 25.29 -19.46 -23.41
N ALA A 33 25.01 -18.62 -24.41
CA ALA A 33 23.91 -17.66 -24.36
C ALA A 33 22.54 -18.31 -24.05
N TRP A 34 22.27 -19.50 -24.60
CA TRP A 34 21.01 -20.21 -24.34
C TRP A 34 20.79 -20.52 -22.86
N HIS A 35 21.80 -21.11 -22.19
CA HIS A 35 21.78 -21.35 -20.75
C HIS A 35 21.51 -20.07 -19.93
N ALA A 36 22.15 -18.94 -20.29
CA ALA A 36 21.89 -17.66 -19.64
C ALA A 36 20.44 -17.19 -19.83
N THR A 37 19.94 -17.25 -21.07
CA THR A 37 18.55 -16.90 -21.40
C THR A 37 17.55 -17.81 -20.72
N ALA A 38 17.83 -19.11 -20.59
CA ALA A 38 16.99 -20.05 -19.87
C ALA A 38 16.89 -19.70 -18.38
N LEU A 39 18.01 -19.33 -17.72
CA LEU A 39 18.00 -18.89 -16.32
C LEU A 39 17.17 -17.62 -16.13
N VAL A 40 17.36 -16.62 -17.00
CA VAL A 40 16.59 -15.37 -16.97
C VAL A 40 15.12 -15.63 -17.24
N GLY A 41 14.81 -16.43 -18.25
CA GLY A 41 13.44 -16.82 -18.61
C GLY A 41 12.74 -17.53 -17.45
N LEU A 42 13.42 -18.45 -16.77
CA LEU A 42 12.89 -19.17 -15.61
C LEU A 42 12.63 -18.25 -14.41
N ALA A 43 13.46 -17.22 -14.21
CA ALA A 43 13.25 -16.23 -13.17
C ALA A 43 12.11 -15.26 -13.53
N ALA A 44 11.93 -14.94 -14.81
CA ALA A 44 10.94 -13.98 -15.28
C ALA A 44 9.56 -14.59 -15.56
N ALA A 45 9.45 -15.90 -15.81
CA ALA A 45 8.21 -16.54 -16.26
C ALA A 45 7.02 -16.29 -15.33
N ILE A 46 7.18 -16.54 -14.01
CA ILE A 46 6.09 -16.36 -13.04
C ILE A 46 5.74 -14.87 -12.86
N PRO A 47 6.71 -13.94 -12.65
CA PRO A 47 6.42 -12.51 -12.59
C PRO A 47 5.74 -11.95 -13.83
N LEU A 48 6.19 -12.33 -15.03
CA LEU A 48 5.60 -11.87 -16.28
C LEU A 48 4.20 -12.47 -16.49
N GLY A 49 4.00 -13.74 -16.16
CA GLY A 49 2.67 -14.36 -16.17
C GLY A 49 1.70 -13.65 -15.23
N TYR A 50 2.14 -13.33 -14.00
CA TYR A 50 1.34 -12.54 -13.06
C TYR A 50 1.09 -11.11 -13.55
N GLN A 51 2.06 -10.50 -14.25
CA GLN A 51 1.87 -9.18 -14.85
C GLN A 51 0.80 -9.20 -15.95
N VAL A 52 0.80 -10.22 -16.81
CA VAL A 52 -0.26 -10.43 -17.82
C VAL A 52 -1.61 -10.62 -17.16
N PHE A 53 -1.68 -11.51 -16.15
CA PHE A 53 -2.89 -11.70 -15.34
C PHE A 53 -3.38 -10.39 -14.72
N ARG A 54 -2.49 -9.61 -14.08
CA ARG A 54 -2.85 -8.34 -13.44
C ARG A 54 -3.44 -7.35 -14.44
N MET A 55 -2.84 -7.24 -15.62
CA MET A 55 -3.31 -6.33 -16.66
C MET A 55 -4.70 -6.76 -17.18
N GLY A 56 -4.93 -8.04 -17.42
CA GLY A 56 -6.24 -8.52 -17.88
C GLY A 56 -7.32 -8.53 -16.81
N TYR A 57 -6.98 -8.85 -15.57
CA TYR A 57 -7.94 -8.92 -14.45
C TYR A 57 -8.27 -7.54 -13.88
N PHE A 58 -7.26 -6.69 -13.61
CA PHE A 58 -7.46 -5.38 -12.97
C PHE A 58 -7.48 -4.20 -13.94
N ALA A 59 -7.23 -4.42 -15.23
CA ALA A 59 -7.13 -3.35 -16.24
C ALA A 59 -6.14 -2.24 -15.85
N SER A 60 -5.03 -2.62 -15.21
CA SER A 60 -4.04 -1.69 -14.72
C SER A 60 -2.62 -2.25 -14.83
N LEU A 61 -1.69 -1.41 -15.32
CA LEU A 61 -0.28 -1.79 -15.43
C LEU A 61 0.37 -1.89 -14.05
N VAL A 62 -0.04 -1.04 -13.10
CA VAL A 62 0.48 -0.96 -11.72
C VAL A 62 -0.66 -1.16 -10.72
N PRO A 63 -0.39 -1.59 -9.47
CA PRO A 63 -1.44 -1.71 -8.47
C PRO A 63 -2.09 -0.34 -8.18
N ASN A 64 -3.39 -0.32 -7.86
CA ASN A 64 -4.13 0.91 -7.55
C ASN A 64 -3.47 1.71 -6.41
N THR A 65 -2.85 1.02 -5.45
CA THR A 65 -2.11 1.65 -4.35
C THR A 65 -0.95 2.53 -4.85
N ALA A 66 -0.22 2.11 -5.90
CA ALA A 66 0.86 2.90 -6.48
C ALA A 66 0.33 4.21 -7.11
N LEU A 67 -0.85 4.16 -7.73
CA LEU A 67 -1.51 5.35 -8.27
C LEU A 67 -2.06 6.23 -7.14
N ALA A 68 -2.74 5.62 -6.17
CA ALA A 68 -3.39 6.31 -5.06
C ALA A 68 -2.40 7.03 -4.13
N GLN A 69 -1.21 6.46 -3.95
CA GLN A 69 -0.14 7.03 -3.12
C GLN A 69 0.89 7.85 -3.91
N GLU A 70 0.67 8.10 -5.21
CA GLU A 70 1.61 8.84 -6.06
C GLU A 70 3.05 8.29 -6.02
N ALA A 71 3.23 6.97 -6.18
CA ALA A 71 4.54 6.31 -6.05
C ALA A 71 5.67 6.87 -6.95
N GLY A 72 5.36 7.72 -7.94
CA GLY A 72 6.34 8.44 -8.75
C GLY A 72 6.85 9.76 -8.14
N THR A 73 6.24 10.24 -7.07
CA THR A 73 6.64 11.47 -6.37
C THR A 73 7.70 11.19 -5.29
N SER A 74 8.36 12.23 -4.79
CA SER A 74 9.45 12.08 -3.80
C SER A 74 9.17 12.88 -2.54
N PHE A 75 9.36 12.22 -1.40
CA PHE A 75 9.06 12.71 -0.05
C PHE A 75 10.25 12.46 0.88
N TRP A 76 11.39 13.07 0.55
CA TRP A 76 12.65 12.88 1.30
C TRP A 76 12.55 13.20 2.79
N GLY A 77 11.83 14.27 3.17
CA GLY A 77 11.63 14.65 4.57
C GLY A 77 11.01 13.53 5.40
N PRO A 78 9.74 13.14 5.11
CA PRO A 78 9.09 12.00 5.76
C PRO A 78 9.89 10.70 5.69
N GLY A 79 10.60 10.48 4.58
CA GLY A 79 11.40 9.27 4.41
C GLY A 79 12.62 9.24 5.31
N TRP A 80 13.24 10.39 5.58
CA TRP A 80 14.38 10.44 6.49
C TRP A 80 13.93 10.24 7.93
N GLU A 81 12.79 10.81 8.29
CA GLU A 81 12.13 10.58 9.57
C GLU A 81 11.72 9.11 9.74
N TYR A 82 11.22 8.46 8.69
CA TYR A 82 10.90 7.02 8.72
C TYR A 82 12.12 6.13 8.96
N LEU A 83 13.26 6.48 8.36
CA LEU A 83 14.51 5.76 8.61
C LEU A 83 15.10 6.10 9.99
N ALA A 84 14.94 7.33 10.48
CA ALA A 84 15.28 7.69 11.84
C ALA A 84 14.42 6.95 12.88
N ASP A 85 13.11 6.79 12.62
CA ASP A 85 12.18 6.00 13.44
C ASP A 85 12.64 4.54 13.57
N LEU A 86 13.28 3.97 12.55
CA LEU A 86 13.95 2.66 12.67
C LEU A 86 15.32 2.75 13.35
N ALA A 87 16.15 3.73 13.01
CA ALA A 87 17.56 3.71 13.40
C ALA A 87 17.80 4.22 14.82
N VAL A 88 17.07 5.24 15.26
CA VAL A 88 17.31 5.93 16.54
C VAL A 88 16.84 5.11 17.73
N PRO A 89 15.60 4.56 17.77
CA PRO A 89 15.10 3.88 18.97
C PRO A 89 15.91 2.64 19.36
N TYR A 90 16.61 2.03 18.40
CA TYR A 90 17.43 0.84 18.61
C TYR A 90 18.94 1.12 18.56
N ALA A 91 19.35 2.40 18.43
CA ALA A 91 20.74 2.76 18.12
C ALA A 91 21.34 1.91 16.97
N LEU A 92 20.52 1.61 15.96
CA LEU A 92 20.82 0.65 14.89
C LEU A 92 22.03 1.08 14.04
N TRP A 93 22.39 2.37 14.07
CA TRP A 93 23.60 2.87 13.45
C TRP A 93 24.87 2.19 14.00
N LEU A 94 24.89 1.75 15.27
CA LEU A 94 26.02 1.01 15.87
C LEU A 94 26.28 -0.34 15.18
N PRO A 95 25.33 -1.31 15.18
CA PRO A 95 25.55 -2.60 14.53
C PRO A 95 25.74 -2.45 13.02
N LEU A 96 25.06 -1.48 12.39
CA LEU A 96 25.23 -1.22 10.96
C LEU A 96 26.65 -0.74 10.65
N ALA A 97 27.21 0.19 11.41
CA ALA A 97 28.58 0.66 11.20
C ALA A 97 29.61 -0.48 11.34
N VAL A 98 29.44 -1.34 12.35
CA VAL A 98 30.28 -2.53 12.56
C VAL A 98 30.18 -3.49 11.37
N LEU A 99 28.96 -3.79 10.90
CA LEU A 99 28.72 -4.69 9.78
C LEU A 99 29.27 -4.13 8.46
N PHE A 100 29.06 -2.84 8.19
CA PHE A 100 29.61 -2.17 7.01
C PHE A 100 31.15 -2.17 7.03
N GLY A 101 31.76 -1.87 8.18
CA GLY A 101 33.21 -1.91 8.34
C GLY A 101 33.77 -3.31 8.07
N TRP A 102 33.18 -4.34 8.68
CA TRP A 102 33.56 -5.73 8.44
C TRP A 102 33.39 -6.11 6.96
N ALA A 103 32.23 -5.85 6.35
CA ALA A 103 31.95 -6.20 4.97
C ALA A 103 32.90 -5.50 3.98
N ALA A 104 33.23 -4.23 4.23
CA ALA A 104 34.18 -3.48 3.40
C ALA A 104 35.60 -4.06 3.50
N LEU A 105 36.08 -4.37 4.70
CA LEU A 105 37.39 -4.96 4.93
C LEU A 105 37.48 -6.37 4.33
N THR A 106 36.46 -7.21 4.54
CA THR A 106 36.38 -8.56 3.96
C THR A 106 36.32 -8.51 2.44
N SER A 107 35.50 -7.64 1.86
CA SER A 107 35.43 -7.47 0.40
C SER A 107 36.78 -7.05 -0.18
N ARG A 108 37.48 -6.10 0.47
CA ARG A 108 38.81 -5.63 0.03
C ARG A 108 39.87 -6.73 0.15
N ALA A 109 39.87 -7.50 1.23
CA ALA A 109 40.79 -8.61 1.43
C ALA A 109 40.58 -9.71 0.38
N LEU A 110 39.33 -10.13 0.18
CA LEU A 110 38.96 -11.13 -0.84
C LEU A 110 39.33 -10.67 -2.24
N TRP A 111 39.09 -9.39 -2.56
CA TRP A 111 39.45 -8.82 -3.84
C TRP A 111 40.97 -8.87 -4.09
N ARG A 112 41.77 -8.46 -3.11
CA ARG A 112 43.24 -8.48 -3.18
C ARG A 112 43.80 -9.89 -3.22
N GLY A 113 43.16 -10.84 -2.54
CA GLY A 113 43.50 -12.26 -2.56
C GLY A 113 43.05 -13.00 -3.83
N GLY A 114 42.46 -12.32 -4.82
CA GLY A 114 41.98 -12.94 -6.06
C GLY A 114 40.62 -13.65 -5.96
N GLU A 115 40.00 -13.68 -4.78
CA GLU A 115 38.70 -14.32 -4.51
C GLU A 115 37.51 -13.43 -4.93
N ARG A 116 37.53 -12.96 -6.18
CA ARG A 116 36.53 -11.99 -6.70
C ARG A 116 35.09 -12.46 -6.52
N ARG A 117 34.81 -13.76 -6.65
CA ARG A 117 33.46 -14.32 -6.48
C ARG A 117 32.93 -14.13 -5.06
N ARG A 118 33.76 -14.40 -4.05
CA ARG A 118 33.39 -14.19 -2.64
C ARG A 118 33.25 -12.70 -2.32
N ALA A 119 34.12 -11.86 -2.88
CA ALA A 119 33.98 -10.40 -2.73
C ALA A 119 32.64 -9.89 -3.30
N VAL A 120 32.21 -10.37 -4.46
CA VAL A 120 30.94 -10.00 -5.09
C VAL A 120 29.73 -10.54 -4.28
N LEU A 121 29.84 -11.73 -3.67
CA LEU A 121 28.82 -12.27 -2.75
C LEU A 121 28.59 -11.38 -1.51
N VAL A 122 29.61 -10.64 -1.05
CA VAL A 122 29.46 -9.64 0.03
C VAL A 122 28.91 -8.33 -0.53
N ALA A 123 29.52 -7.81 -1.60
CA ALA A 123 29.26 -6.47 -2.10
C ALA A 123 27.85 -6.30 -2.70
N VAL A 124 27.32 -7.30 -3.42
CA VAL A 124 26.02 -7.17 -4.11
C VAL A 124 24.85 -7.02 -3.13
N PRO A 125 24.68 -7.88 -2.10
CA PRO A 125 23.63 -7.68 -1.09
C PRO A 125 23.73 -6.32 -0.39
N MET A 126 24.95 -5.89 -0.04
CA MET A 126 25.23 -4.61 0.62
C MET A 126 24.80 -3.42 -0.25
N ALA A 127 25.24 -3.39 -1.51
CA ALA A 127 24.89 -2.33 -2.45
C ALA A 127 23.38 -2.30 -2.72
N THR A 128 22.76 -3.47 -2.89
CA THR A 128 21.32 -3.60 -3.12
C THR A 128 20.52 -3.09 -1.92
N ALA A 129 20.96 -3.39 -0.71
CA ALA A 129 20.32 -2.91 0.52
C ALA A 129 20.35 -1.38 0.64
N VAL A 130 21.47 -0.75 0.30
CA VAL A 130 21.61 0.72 0.30
C VAL A 130 20.71 1.36 -0.76
N VAL A 131 20.75 0.85 -2.00
CA VAL A 131 19.89 1.37 -3.08
C VAL A 131 18.41 1.21 -2.71
N HIS A 132 18.02 0.07 -2.16
CA HIS A 132 16.65 -0.16 -1.69
C HIS A 132 16.27 0.77 -0.53
N ALA A 133 17.16 1.00 0.44
CA ALA A 133 16.89 1.90 1.56
C ALA A 133 16.72 3.34 1.06
N LEU A 134 17.58 3.80 0.15
CA LEU A 134 17.47 5.11 -0.49
C LEU A 134 16.17 5.25 -1.29
N TYR A 135 15.73 4.18 -1.96
CA TYR A 135 14.44 4.16 -2.65
C TYR A 135 13.28 4.34 -1.67
N VAL A 136 13.27 3.63 -0.54
CA VAL A 136 12.23 3.78 0.51
C VAL A 136 12.24 5.17 1.13
N VAL A 137 13.42 5.73 1.41
CA VAL A 137 13.58 7.11 1.91
C VAL A 137 13.07 8.12 0.87
N ARG A 138 13.40 7.95 -0.41
CA ARG A 138 12.88 8.81 -1.48
C ARG A 138 11.36 8.78 -1.55
N LEU A 139 10.75 7.61 -1.36
CA LEU A 139 9.29 7.46 -1.38
C LEU A 139 8.59 8.08 -0.18
N GLY A 140 9.28 8.27 0.94
CA GLY A 140 8.71 8.82 2.18
C GLY A 140 8.24 7.79 3.19
N GLY A 141 8.67 6.53 3.07
CA GLY A 141 8.37 5.49 4.07
C GLY A 141 6.90 5.03 4.10
N ASP A 142 6.44 4.63 5.28
CA ASP A 142 5.09 4.09 5.54
C ASP A 142 4.64 4.41 6.97
N GLN A 143 3.34 4.28 7.26
CA GLN A 143 2.79 4.47 8.60
C GLN A 143 3.17 3.36 9.59
N MET A 144 3.58 2.19 9.11
CA MET A 144 3.98 1.08 9.98
C MET A 144 5.48 1.10 10.22
N HIS A 145 5.86 1.14 11.50
CA HIS A 145 7.25 1.13 11.96
C HIS A 145 8.11 0.09 11.21
N ALA A 146 9.22 0.55 10.63
CA ALA A 146 10.30 -0.22 9.96
C ALA A 146 9.93 -1.14 8.78
N ARG A 147 8.65 -1.45 8.56
CA ARG A 147 8.14 -2.47 7.62
C ARG A 147 8.76 -2.40 6.22
N LEU A 148 8.91 -1.20 5.67
CA LEU A 148 9.45 -1.06 4.31
C LEU A 148 10.98 -1.22 4.25
N LEU A 149 11.70 -0.96 5.34
CA LEU A 149 13.17 -1.02 5.43
C LEU A 149 13.70 -2.39 5.85
N LEU A 150 12.85 -3.29 6.37
CA LEU A 150 13.25 -4.64 6.76
C LEU A 150 14.04 -5.41 5.67
N PRO A 151 13.64 -5.41 4.38
CA PRO A 151 14.42 -6.06 3.33
C PRO A 151 15.85 -5.53 3.22
N SER A 152 16.06 -4.22 3.40
CA SER A 152 17.39 -3.63 3.44
C SER A 152 18.17 -4.17 4.64
N VAL A 153 17.61 -4.14 5.85
CA VAL A 153 18.30 -4.64 7.06
C VAL A 153 18.74 -6.10 6.89
N PHE A 154 17.85 -6.99 6.43
CA PHE A 154 18.20 -8.39 6.19
C PHE A 154 19.24 -8.58 5.09
N ALA A 155 19.19 -7.79 4.03
CA ALA A 155 20.20 -7.83 2.97
C ALA A 155 21.58 -7.35 3.46
N LEU A 156 21.63 -6.43 4.44
CA LEU A 156 22.89 -6.02 5.08
C LEU A 156 23.48 -7.15 5.95
N LEU A 157 22.64 -8.02 6.51
CA LEU A 157 23.06 -9.16 7.33
C LEU A 157 23.46 -10.40 6.51
N LEU A 158 22.98 -10.50 5.26
CA LEU A 158 23.17 -11.66 4.40
C LEU A 158 24.66 -12.06 4.20
N PRO A 159 25.62 -11.14 4.04
CA PRO A 159 27.03 -11.51 3.89
C PRO A 159 27.61 -12.27 5.09
N VAL A 160 27.16 -11.98 6.31
CA VAL A 160 27.60 -12.68 7.53
C VAL A 160 27.20 -14.15 7.47
N ALA A 161 25.98 -14.43 6.98
CA ALA A 161 25.45 -15.78 6.85
C ALA A 161 26.10 -16.58 5.70
N VAL A 162 26.46 -15.90 4.59
CA VAL A 162 26.94 -16.58 3.38
C VAL A 162 28.46 -16.78 3.36
N VAL A 163 29.24 -15.78 3.77
CA VAL A 163 30.71 -15.85 3.70
C VAL A 163 31.33 -16.41 4.98
N ALA A 164 30.58 -16.34 6.10
CA ALA A 164 31.02 -16.66 7.45
C ALA A 164 32.27 -15.87 7.89
N PRO A 165 32.18 -15.06 8.96
CA PRO A 165 33.35 -14.32 9.44
C PRO A 165 34.42 -15.28 9.95
N ALA A 166 35.69 -14.99 9.64
CA ALA A 166 36.83 -15.70 10.21
C ALA A 166 36.79 -15.62 11.75
N ARG A 167 37.33 -16.63 12.46
CA ARG A 167 37.19 -16.77 13.93
C ARG A 167 37.47 -15.49 14.73
N ARG A 168 38.51 -14.72 14.36
CA ARG A 168 38.83 -13.43 15.00
C ARG A 168 37.77 -12.36 14.73
N SER A 169 37.37 -12.19 13.47
CA SER A 169 36.30 -11.27 13.09
C SER A 169 34.97 -11.67 13.72
N ALA A 170 34.66 -12.97 13.77
CA ALA A 170 33.47 -13.50 14.43
C ALA A 170 33.47 -13.14 15.92
N ALA A 171 34.59 -13.33 16.62
CA ALA A 171 34.70 -12.94 18.03
C ALA A 171 34.48 -11.43 18.23
N VAL A 172 35.05 -10.58 17.37
CA VAL A 172 34.85 -9.12 17.42
C VAL A 172 33.39 -8.75 17.15
N LEU A 173 32.78 -9.29 16.09
CA LEU A 173 31.38 -9.06 15.76
C LEU A 173 30.48 -9.49 16.93
N THR A 174 30.70 -10.67 17.51
CA THR A 174 29.94 -11.15 18.66
C THR A 174 30.13 -10.24 19.87
N ALA A 175 31.35 -9.85 20.20
CA ALA A 175 31.64 -8.98 21.34
C ALA A 175 30.98 -7.60 21.22
N LEU A 176 30.84 -7.07 20.00
CA LEU A 176 30.21 -5.77 19.76
C LEU A 176 28.69 -5.86 19.63
N LEU A 177 28.17 -6.91 18.97
CA LEU A 177 26.75 -7.01 18.63
C LEU A 177 25.90 -7.67 19.71
N VAL A 178 26.45 -8.59 20.51
CA VAL A 178 25.68 -9.27 21.58
C VAL A 178 25.24 -8.29 22.68
N PRO A 179 26.10 -7.41 23.23
CA PRO A 179 25.65 -6.43 24.21
C PRO A 179 24.56 -5.50 23.66
N TRP A 180 24.72 -5.03 22.42
CA TRP A 180 23.70 -4.25 21.74
C TRP A 180 22.37 -5.00 21.61
N ALA A 181 22.40 -6.28 21.21
CA ALA A 181 21.21 -7.11 21.06
C ALA A 181 20.51 -7.35 22.41
N ILE A 182 21.28 -7.57 23.48
CA ILE A 182 20.74 -7.69 24.84
C ILE A 182 20.02 -6.40 25.23
N VAL A 183 20.66 -5.24 25.08
CA VAL A 183 20.08 -3.94 25.40
C VAL A 183 18.84 -3.64 24.56
N CYS A 184 18.81 -4.02 23.27
CA CYS A 184 17.63 -3.91 22.42
C CYS A 184 16.49 -4.83 22.84
N SER A 185 16.80 -6.03 23.32
CA SER A 185 15.77 -6.97 23.78
C SER A 185 15.09 -6.52 25.08
N THR A 186 15.83 -5.84 25.97
CA THR A 186 15.35 -5.46 27.31
C THR A 186 14.85 -4.03 27.41
N SER A 187 15.50 -3.08 26.72
CA SER A 187 15.38 -1.65 27.07
C SER A 187 15.03 -0.76 25.88
N LEU A 188 15.77 -0.86 24.77
CA LEU A 188 15.60 0.03 23.62
C LEU A 188 14.41 -0.41 22.75
N ARG A 189 13.38 0.42 22.63
CA ARG A 189 12.19 0.12 21.82
C ARG A 189 11.60 1.38 21.18
N ALA A 190 11.07 1.23 19.96
CA ALA A 190 10.23 2.25 19.35
C ALA A 190 8.99 2.53 20.21
N PRO A 191 8.58 3.80 20.35
CA PRO A 191 7.46 4.17 21.20
C PRO A 191 6.12 3.71 20.59
N ALA A 192 5.14 3.35 21.43
CA ALA A 192 3.82 2.87 20.98
C ALA A 192 2.99 3.97 20.29
N LYS A 193 3.28 5.22 20.59
CA LYS A 193 2.81 6.41 19.88
C LYS A 193 4.02 7.31 19.60
N PRO A 194 4.07 7.98 18.44
CA PRO A 194 5.05 9.03 18.26
C PRO A 194 4.88 10.13 19.33
N PRO A 195 5.98 10.73 19.80
CA PRO A 195 5.97 11.95 20.61
C PRO A 195 5.03 13.03 20.05
N GLU A 196 4.47 13.92 20.88
CA GLU A 196 3.46 14.91 20.46
C GLU A 196 3.89 15.78 19.28
N ASP A 197 5.17 16.14 19.24
CA ASP A 197 5.85 16.88 18.16
C ASP A 197 5.96 16.10 16.84
N LEU A 198 5.95 14.76 16.90
CA LEU A 198 6.06 13.85 15.74
C LEU A 198 4.75 13.13 15.39
N GLN A 199 3.64 13.40 16.10
CA GLN A 199 2.34 12.79 15.79
C GLN A 199 1.84 13.07 14.36
N GLN A 200 2.34 14.14 13.74
CA GLN A 200 2.02 14.50 12.36
C GLN A 200 2.53 13.47 11.34
N LEU A 201 3.60 12.72 11.68
CA LEU A 201 4.27 11.76 10.81
C LEU A 201 3.55 10.42 10.69
N GLN A 202 2.64 10.14 11.61
CA GLN A 202 1.80 8.93 11.65
C GLN A 202 2.55 7.58 11.60
N VAL A 203 3.87 7.56 11.78
CA VAL A 203 4.63 6.30 11.93
C VAL A 203 4.42 5.78 13.34
N ASN A 204 3.99 4.52 13.45
CA ASN A 204 3.85 3.89 14.75
C ASN A 204 4.07 2.38 14.70
N ASP A 205 4.46 1.83 15.85
CA ASP A 205 4.35 0.41 16.10
C ASP A 205 2.87 0.06 16.32
N GLN A 206 2.20 -0.32 15.23
CA GLN A 206 0.80 -0.74 15.27
C GLN A 206 0.58 -1.89 16.27
N ARG A 207 1.54 -2.82 16.43
CA ARG A 207 1.36 -3.94 17.35
C ARG A 207 1.30 -3.45 18.80
N ARG A 208 2.25 -2.61 19.20
CA ARG A 208 2.27 -1.99 20.53
C ARG A 208 1.11 -1.03 20.74
N GLN A 209 0.70 -0.27 19.71
CA GLN A 209 -0.49 0.56 19.79
C GLN A 209 -1.74 -0.26 20.15
N TYR A 210 -1.95 -1.40 19.48
CA TYR A 210 -3.09 -2.26 19.83
C TYR A 210 -2.98 -2.82 21.24
N ALA A 211 -1.81 -3.33 21.62
CA ALA A 211 -1.63 -4.00 22.92
C ALA A 211 -1.63 -3.04 24.12
N GLU A 212 -0.92 -1.90 24.01
CA GLU A 212 -0.66 -0.98 25.12
C GLU A 212 -1.65 0.17 25.18
N VAL A 213 -2.07 0.71 24.02
CA VAL A 213 -2.99 1.87 23.97
C VAL A 213 -4.44 1.41 23.98
N TRP A 214 -4.75 0.35 23.24
CA TRP A 214 -6.13 -0.11 23.07
C TRP A 214 -6.42 -1.42 23.81
N GLY A 215 -5.49 -1.94 24.59
CA GLY A 215 -5.68 -3.16 25.40
C GLY A 215 -5.87 -4.46 24.60
N TYR A 216 -5.75 -4.41 23.28
CA TYR A 216 -5.93 -5.56 22.39
C TYR A 216 -4.64 -6.37 22.29
N ARG A 217 -4.44 -7.28 23.25
CA ARG A 217 -3.25 -8.15 23.24
C ARG A 217 -3.22 -9.12 22.06
N HIS A 218 -4.34 -9.64 21.56
CA HIS A 218 -4.33 -10.56 20.41
C HIS A 218 -5.54 -10.32 19.50
N PRO A 219 -5.54 -9.22 18.70
CA PRO A 219 -6.70 -8.83 17.90
C PRO A 219 -6.84 -9.67 16.63
N VAL A 220 -7.17 -10.96 16.77
CA VAL A 220 -7.29 -11.90 15.64
C VAL A 220 -8.73 -12.05 15.14
N THR A 221 -9.73 -11.71 15.96
CA THR A 221 -11.16 -11.75 15.59
C THR A 221 -11.78 -10.36 15.65
N LEU A 222 -12.92 -10.13 14.98
CA LEU A 222 -13.68 -8.89 15.16
C LEU A 222 -14.14 -8.71 16.61
N ASP A 223 -14.52 -9.79 17.29
CA ASP A 223 -15.04 -9.70 18.66
C ASP A 223 -13.97 -9.35 19.69
N SER A 224 -12.71 -9.68 19.41
CA SER A 224 -11.57 -9.18 20.22
C SER A 224 -11.53 -7.66 20.29
N LEU A 225 -12.16 -6.94 19.35
CA LEU A 225 -12.23 -5.48 19.33
C LEU A 225 -13.23 -4.90 20.34
N LEU A 226 -13.97 -5.72 21.09
CA LEU A 226 -14.94 -5.26 22.08
C LEU A 226 -14.31 -4.78 23.40
N ALA A 227 -13.06 -5.16 23.68
CA ALA A 227 -12.41 -4.87 24.96
C ALA A 227 -12.34 -3.38 25.31
N VAL A 228 -12.27 -2.51 24.30
CA VAL A 228 -12.33 -1.05 24.46
C VAL A 228 -13.38 -0.48 23.51
N PRO A 229 -14.64 -0.33 23.95
CA PRO A 229 -15.75 0.04 23.10
C PRO A 229 -15.56 1.37 22.35
N GLU A 230 -14.82 2.32 22.91
CA GLU A 230 -14.61 3.64 22.30
C GLU A 230 -13.42 3.69 21.34
N SER A 231 -12.66 2.60 21.23
CA SER A 231 -11.50 2.56 20.33
C SER A 231 -11.93 2.69 18.86
N ARG A 232 -11.05 3.30 18.05
CA ARG A 232 -11.23 3.36 16.59
C ARG A 232 -11.51 1.98 15.95
N PRO A 233 -10.81 0.90 16.33
CA PRO A 233 -11.18 -0.48 15.95
C PRO A 233 -12.65 -0.86 16.23
N ALA A 234 -13.12 -0.62 17.45
CA ALA A 234 -14.46 -0.97 17.89
C ALA A 234 -15.53 -0.16 17.14
N ILE A 235 -15.28 1.14 16.91
CA ILE A 235 -16.13 2.01 16.11
C ILE A 235 -16.27 1.47 14.68
N GLN A 236 -15.16 1.09 14.04
CA GLN A 236 -15.16 0.56 12.67
C GLN A 236 -15.95 -0.75 12.57
N ARG A 237 -15.82 -1.65 13.56
CA ARG A 237 -16.66 -2.86 13.65
C ARG A 237 -18.15 -2.50 13.74
N ARG A 238 -18.53 -1.61 14.67
CA ARG A 238 -19.94 -1.17 14.83
C ARG A 238 -20.50 -0.58 13.54
N GLN A 239 -19.72 0.26 12.86
CA GLN A 239 -20.11 0.82 11.57
C GLN A 239 -20.42 -0.26 10.54
N GLY A 240 -19.57 -1.29 10.43
CA GLY A 240 -19.82 -2.41 9.52
C GLY A 240 -21.10 -3.16 9.87
N LEU A 241 -21.30 -3.51 11.15
CA LEU A 241 -22.51 -4.21 11.60
C LEU A 241 -23.80 -3.40 11.36
N GLU A 242 -23.76 -2.08 11.58
CA GLU A 242 -24.92 -1.22 11.28
C GLU A 242 -25.21 -1.14 9.78
N LEU A 243 -24.17 -1.16 8.93
CA LEU A 243 -24.34 -1.24 7.49
C LEU A 243 -24.94 -2.59 7.06
N ALA A 244 -24.51 -3.70 7.67
CA ALA A 244 -25.08 -5.03 7.42
C ALA A 244 -26.59 -5.06 7.74
N ARG A 245 -26.97 -4.60 8.94
CA ARG A 245 -28.38 -4.50 9.36
C ARG A 245 -29.21 -3.54 8.49
N LEU A 246 -28.58 -2.52 7.91
CA LEU A 246 -29.25 -1.63 6.97
C LEU A 246 -29.51 -2.36 5.64
N ALA A 247 -28.54 -3.15 5.16
CA ALA A 247 -28.62 -3.95 3.95
C ALA A 247 -29.74 -5.00 4.02
N GLU A 248 -30.01 -5.57 5.20
CA GLU A 248 -31.14 -6.48 5.41
C GLU A 248 -32.51 -5.80 5.28
N ARG A 249 -32.57 -4.48 5.48
CA ARG A 249 -33.83 -3.73 5.57
C ARG A 249 -34.20 -3.01 4.28
N ARG A 250 -33.21 -2.43 3.60
CA ARG A 250 -33.45 -1.64 2.38
C ARG A 250 -32.17 -1.35 1.61
N ARG A 251 -32.37 -1.07 0.32
CA ARG A 251 -31.36 -0.43 -0.51
C ARG A 251 -31.07 0.99 -0.03
N ALA A 252 -29.80 1.34 0.16
CA ALA A 252 -29.45 2.66 0.70
C ALA A 252 -28.03 3.12 0.33
N ILE A 253 -27.88 4.43 0.13
CA ILE A 253 -26.58 5.09 -0.01
C ILE A 253 -26.20 5.76 1.31
N VAL A 254 -24.99 5.52 1.79
CA VAL A 254 -24.45 6.12 3.02
C VAL A 254 -23.20 6.92 2.71
N LEU A 255 -23.28 8.24 2.83
CA LEU A 255 -22.15 9.17 2.58
C LEU A 255 -21.62 9.83 3.85
N SER A 256 -22.30 9.62 4.98
CA SER A 256 -22.02 10.29 6.25
C SER A 256 -22.19 9.32 7.41
N PHE A 257 -21.33 9.50 8.41
CA PHE A 257 -21.35 8.77 9.67
C PHE A 257 -21.46 9.77 10.82
N THR A 258 -22.65 9.95 11.37
CA THR A 258 -22.96 10.94 12.42
C THR A 258 -23.95 10.40 13.44
N GLY A 259 -23.88 10.93 14.66
CA GLY A 259 -24.64 10.45 15.81
C GLY A 259 -24.41 11.32 17.05
N PRO A 260 -25.12 11.03 18.15
CA PRO A 260 -25.01 11.79 19.39
C PRO A 260 -23.62 11.67 20.00
N ARG A 261 -23.26 12.59 20.90
CA ARG A 261 -22.02 12.46 21.69
C ARG A 261 -22.23 11.43 22.79
N ASN A 262 -21.22 10.62 23.09
CA ASN A 262 -21.19 9.78 24.29
C ASN A 262 -20.90 10.63 25.54
N GLY A 263 -20.90 10.01 26.73
CA GLY A 263 -20.59 10.68 28.00
C GLY A 263 -19.18 11.29 28.06
N ALA A 264 -18.26 10.83 27.22
CA ALA A 264 -16.91 11.39 27.04
C ALA A 264 -16.84 12.54 26.00
N GLY A 265 -17.98 12.97 25.44
CA GLY A 265 -18.05 14.05 24.47
C GLY A 265 -17.67 13.66 23.04
N GLU A 266 -17.34 12.41 22.74
CA GLU A 266 -17.05 11.92 21.39
C GLU A 266 -18.32 11.66 20.57
N ARG A 267 -18.37 12.13 19.31
CA ARG A 267 -19.50 11.88 18.40
C ARG A 267 -19.53 10.42 17.94
N LEU A 268 -20.65 9.73 18.21
CA LEU A 268 -20.94 8.41 17.65
C LEU A 268 -21.01 8.50 16.12
N ARG A 269 -20.25 7.65 15.42
CA ARG A 269 -20.15 7.67 13.95
C ARG A 269 -21.10 6.64 13.32
N ILE A 270 -22.41 6.84 13.47
CA ILE A 270 -23.46 5.93 12.99
C ILE A 270 -23.75 6.19 11.50
N PRO A 271 -23.87 5.16 10.64
CA PRO A 271 -24.21 5.35 9.23
C PRO A 271 -25.57 6.04 9.06
N ARG A 272 -25.62 7.10 8.25
CA ARG A 272 -26.85 7.82 7.91
C ARG A 272 -27.20 7.60 6.44
N PRO A 273 -28.29 6.86 6.14
CA PRO A 273 -28.80 6.72 4.78
C PRO A 273 -29.19 8.08 4.20
N LEU A 274 -28.81 8.32 2.96
CA LEU A 274 -29.26 9.50 2.23
C LEU A 274 -30.75 9.35 1.93
N SER A 275 -31.57 10.29 2.38
CA SER A 275 -33.02 10.22 2.17
C SER A 275 -33.44 10.42 0.71
N ARG A 276 -32.61 11.11 -0.08
CA ARG A 276 -32.93 11.53 -1.45
C ARG A 276 -32.43 10.57 -2.53
N ALA A 277 -31.65 9.56 -2.18
CA ALA A 277 -31.17 8.59 -3.15
C ALA A 277 -31.02 7.20 -2.55
N THR A 278 -31.30 6.20 -3.39
CA THR A 278 -31.08 4.79 -3.10
C THR A 278 -30.02 4.22 -4.04
N VAL A 279 -29.62 2.99 -3.79
CA VAL A 279 -28.70 2.26 -4.67
C VAL A 279 -29.43 1.94 -5.97
N GLY A 280 -28.83 2.30 -7.10
CA GLY A 280 -29.40 2.06 -8.43
C GLY A 280 -29.63 0.58 -8.73
N PRO A 281 -30.61 0.24 -9.58
CA PRO A 281 -31.11 -1.13 -9.75
C PRO A 281 -30.03 -2.10 -10.25
N ASN A 282 -29.10 -1.62 -11.09
CA ASN A 282 -28.03 -2.43 -11.69
C ASN A 282 -26.81 -2.63 -10.78
N VAL A 283 -26.85 -2.12 -9.54
CA VAL A 283 -25.78 -2.33 -8.56
C VAL A 283 -26.11 -3.59 -7.75
N PRO A 284 -25.23 -4.61 -7.69
CA PRO A 284 -25.53 -5.88 -7.01
C PRO A 284 -25.65 -5.80 -5.48
N SER A 285 -25.15 -4.74 -4.86
CA SER A 285 -25.13 -4.59 -3.40
C SER A 285 -26.36 -3.83 -2.91
N GLU A 286 -26.90 -4.21 -1.76
CA GLU A 286 -28.02 -3.52 -1.13
C GLU A 286 -27.60 -2.13 -0.62
N VAL A 287 -26.42 -2.03 -0.01
CA VAL A 287 -25.92 -0.75 0.52
C VAL A 287 -24.62 -0.35 -0.16
N VAL A 288 -24.51 0.94 -0.50
CA VAL A 288 -23.26 1.56 -0.95
C VAL A 288 -22.82 2.59 0.07
N ALA A 289 -21.69 2.37 0.72
CA ALA A 289 -21.16 3.21 1.79
C ALA A 289 -19.80 3.82 1.40
N TRP A 290 -19.69 5.14 1.49
CA TRP A 290 -18.43 5.85 1.26
C TRP A 290 -17.64 5.97 2.56
N HIS A 291 -16.43 5.39 2.62
CA HIS A 291 -15.68 5.31 3.85
C HIS A 291 -14.15 5.39 3.63
N GLY A 292 -13.43 6.03 4.54
CA GLY A 292 -11.96 6.17 4.47
C GLY A 292 -11.18 5.02 5.11
N SER A 293 -11.85 3.93 5.50
CA SER A 293 -11.21 2.74 6.08
C SER A 293 -12.04 1.51 5.75
N ILE A 294 -11.63 0.77 4.74
CA ILE A 294 -12.48 -0.27 4.14
C ILE A 294 -12.24 -1.68 4.70
N GLY A 295 -11.11 -1.95 5.37
CA GLY A 295 -10.77 -3.30 5.85
C GLY A 295 -11.74 -3.83 6.91
N ARG A 296 -11.67 -3.31 8.14
CA ARG A 296 -12.54 -3.77 9.25
C ARG A 296 -14.02 -3.50 9.02
N VAL A 297 -14.35 -2.33 8.46
CA VAL A 297 -15.75 -1.98 8.18
C VAL A 297 -16.33 -2.93 7.15
N GLY A 298 -15.59 -3.25 6.08
CA GLY A 298 -16.06 -4.15 5.03
C GLY A 298 -16.22 -5.57 5.53
N TYR A 299 -15.22 -6.06 6.29
CA TYR A 299 -15.28 -7.40 6.88
C TYR A 299 -16.48 -7.56 7.83
N ALA A 300 -16.79 -6.54 8.64
CA ALA A 300 -17.96 -6.54 9.52
C ALA A 300 -19.30 -6.31 8.80
N ALA A 301 -19.30 -5.63 7.64
CA ALA A 301 -20.51 -5.31 6.89
C ALA A 301 -21.02 -6.46 6.00
N GLY A 302 -20.14 -7.37 5.61
CA GLY A 302 -20.50 -8.52 4.77
C GLY A 302 -20.68 -8.16 3.29
N PRO A 303 -20.99 -9.17 2.45
CA PRO A 303 -20.94 -9.06 0.99
C PRO A 303 -22.07 -8.18 0.38
N ASN A 304 -23.18 -7.99 1.10
CA ASN A 304 -24.31 -7.17 0.64
C ASN A 304 -24.02 -5.66 0.72
N VAL A 305 -22.86 -5.26 1.25
CA VAL A 305 -22.45 -3.86 1.39
C VAL A 305 -21.22 -3.58 0.53
N ARG A 306 -21.35 -2.65 -0.41
CA ARG A 306 -20.22 -2.11 -1.19
C ARG A 306 -19.62 -0.91 -0.49
N LEU A 307 -18.36 -1.03 -0.09
CA LEU A 307 -17.58 0.12 0.38
C LEU A 307 -16.87 0.82 -0.78
N VAL A 308 -17.13 2.13 -0.91
CA VAL A 308 -16.38 3.01 -1.81
C VAL A 308 -15.26 3.66 -1.01
N ASP A 309 -14.03 3.30 -1.35
CA ASP A 309 -12.84 3.79 -0.66
C ASP A 309 -12.60 5.27 -0.95
N ALA A 310 -12.83 6.09 0.07
CA ALA A 310 -12.64 7.53 -0.03
C ALA A 310 -11.17 7.90 -0.31
N ASN A 311 -10.19 7.07 0.03
CA ASN A 311 -8.78 7.35 -0.19
C ASN A 311 -8.26 6.84 -1.55
N GLY A 312 -9.09 6.10 -2.28
CA GLY A 312 -8.76 5.62 -3.63
C GLY A 312 -7.77 4.45 -3.70
N LEU A 313 -7.41 3.80 -2.59
CA LEU A 313 -6.51 2.63 -2.61
C LEU A 313 -7.18 1.43 -3.32
N ALA A 314 -8.47 1.23 -3.08
CA ALA A 314 -9.26 0.18 -3.72
C ALA A 314 -10.23 0.70 -4.82
N ASP A 315 -10.44 2.01 -4.91
CA ASP A 315 -11.36 2.58 -5.90
C ASP A 315 -10.64 2.94 -7.21
N PRO A 316 -11.02 2.38 -8.38
CA PRO A 316 -10.29 2.58 -9.63
C PRO A 316 -10.33 4.03 -10.14
N ILE A 317 -11.40 4.78 -9.83
CA ILE A 317 -11.54 6.21 -10.16
C ILE A 317 -10.69 7.02 -9.18
N GLY A 318 -10.87 6.79 -7.87
CA GLY A 318 -10.12 7.45 -6.79
C GLY A 318 -8.61 7.33 -6.95
N ALA A 319 -8.10 6.15 -7.30
CA ALA A 319 -6.68 5.89 -7.52
C ALA A 319 -6.05 6.83 -8.56
N ARG A 320 -6.80 7.18 -9.61
CA ARG A 320 -6.34 7.97 -10.77
C ARG A 320 -6.54 9.48 -10.61
N THR A 321 -7.30 9.92 -9.61
CA THR A 321 -7.39 11.35 -9.30
C THR A 321 -6.02 11.92 -8.92
N ARG A 322 -5.73 13.19 -9.25
CA ARG A 322 -4.50 13.87 -8.82
C ARG A 322 -4.62 14.40 -7.39
N LEU A 323 -3.49 14.52 -6.69
CA LEU A 323 -3.44 15.23 -5.40
C LEU A 323 -3.88 16.67 -5.58
N SER A 324 -4.74 17.16 -4.69
CA SER A 324 -5.11 18.58 -4.65
C SER A 324 -4.09 19.44 -3.91
N ALA A 325 -3.41 18.85 -2.92
CA ALA A 325 -2.30 19.47 -2.19
C ALA A 325 -1.42 18.36 -1.62
N ARG A 326 -0.10 18.55 -1.64
CA ARG A 326 0.85 17.67 -0.96
C ARG A 326 0.88 18.02 0.52
N ARG A 327 0.89 17.01 1.39
CA ARG A 327 1.10 17.22 2.82
C ARG A 327 2.57 16.95 3.15
N PRO A 328 3.32 17.93 3.66
CA PRO A 328 4.75 17.77 3.91
C PRO A 328 5.07 16.69 4.95
N THR A 329 4.13 16.39 5.85
CA THR A 329 4.32 15.47 6.98
C THR A 329 3.61 14.13 6.82
N ARG A 330 2.96 13.85 5.68
CA ARG A 330 2.15 12.63 5.55
C ARG A 330 2.25 11.99 4.17
N THR A 331 2.88 10.83 4.13
CA THR A 331 2.93 9.96 2.96
C THR A 331 1.70 9.04 2.90
N GLY A 332 0.95 9.12 1.80
CA GLY A 332 -0.24 8.29 1.59
C GLY A 332 -1.49 8.77 2.34
N HIS A 333 -2.66 8.26 1.93
CA HIS A 333 -3.98 8.72 2.38
C HIS A 333 -4.23 10.23 2.16
N GLU A 334 -3.53 10.83 1.20
CA GLU A 334 -3.68 12.25 0.83
C GLU A 334 -4.84 12.48 -0.16
N LYS A 335 -5.17 11.45 -0.94
CA LYS A 335 -6.30 11.49 -1.87
C LYS A 335 -7.62 11.39 -1.12
N HIS A 336 -8.60 12.07 -1.67
CA HIS A 336 -9.96 12.04 -1.17
C HIS A 336 -10.94 12.16 -2.33
N LEU A 337 -11.63 11.06 -2.62
CA LEU A 337 -12.62 10.96 -3.68
C LEU A 337 -13.92 11.69 -3.25
N PRO A 338 -14.33 12.76 -3.96
CA PRO A 338 -15.57 13.47 -3.66
C PRO A 338 -16.80 12.57 -3.75
N ARG A 339 -17.80 12.88 -2.92
CA ARG A 339 -19.07 12.13 -2.84
C ARG A 339 -19.85 12.14 -4.15
N ASP A 340 -19.64 13.16 -4.98
CA ASP A 340 -20.27 13.30 -6.30
C ASP A 340 -19.96 12.11 -7.21
N TRP A 341 -18.73 11.56 -7.14
CA TRP A 341 -18.35 10.34 -7.85
C TRP A 341 -19.03 9.09 -7.34
N VAL A 342 -19.43 9.07 -6.06
CA VAL A 342 -20.20 7.97 -5.47
C VAL A 342 -21.63 8.04 -5.98
N LEU A 343 -22.24 9.22 -5.90
CA LEU A 343 -23.60 9.46 -6.38
C LEU A 343 -23.72 9.22 -7.89
N ALA A 344 -22.78 9.72 -8.68
CA ALA A 344 -22.78 9.54 -10.13
C ALA A 344 -22.69 8.07 -10.58
N ARG A 345 -21.98 7.22 -9.82
CA ARG A 345 -21.79 5.80 -10.16
C ARG A 345 -22.89 4.89 -9.63
N TYR A 346 -23.46 5.20 -8.47
CA TYR A 346 -24.27 4.23 -7.73
C TYR A 346 -25.66 4.72 -7.34
N ALA A 347 -25.95 6.02 -7.42
CA ALA A 347 -27.24 6.56 -6.99
C ALA A 347 -28.32 6.50 -8.06
N ALA A 348 -29.47 5.96 -7.67
CA ALA A 348 -30.76 6.23 -8.29
C ALA A 348 -31.57 7.18 -7.38
N PRO A 349 -32.37 8.07 -7.97
CA PRO A 349 -33.23 8.96 -7.19
C PRO A 349 -34.31 8.17 -6.44
N ALA A 350 -34.67 8.63 -5.23
CA ALA A 350 -35.74 7.99 -4.44
C ALA A 350 -37.15 8.37 -4.94
N THR A 351 -37.29 9.55 -5.54
CA THR A 351 -38.53 10.09 -6.10
C THR A 351 -38.25 10.82 -7.41
N ALA A 352 -39.28 11.11 -8.22
CA ALA A 352 -39.12 11.94 -9.42
C ALA A 352 -38.56 13.34 -9.10
N ALA A 353 -38.97 13.94 -7.98
CA ALA A 353 -38.42 15.22 -7.52
C ALA A 353 -36.94 15.13 -7.15
N ASP A 354 -36.51 14.00 -6.56
CA ASP A 354 -35.10 13.76 -6.27
C ASP A 354 -34.28 13.50 -7.53
N ALA A 355 -34.89 12.95 -8.60
CA ALA A 355 -34.25 12.81 -9.91
C ALA A 355 -33.82 14.18 -10.44
N VAL A 356 -34.75 15.14 -10.45
CA VAL A 356 -34.49 16.52 -10.87
C VAL A 356 -33.39 17.15 -10.01
N ARG A 357 -33.42 16.96 -8.68
CA ARG A 357 -32.40 17.52 -7.78
C ARG A 357 -31.01 16.91 -8.01
N LEU A 358 -30.93 15.59 -8.18
CA LEU A 358 -29.68 14.89 -8.39
C LEU A 358 -29.05 15.22 -9.75
N GLU A 359 -29.88 15.47 -10.77
CA GLU A 359 -29.42 15.91 -12.09
C GLU A 359 -29.03 17.39 -12.14
N ARG A 360 -29.65 18.24 -11.32
CA ARG A 360 -29.28 19.66 -11.18
C ARG A 360 -28.05 19.89 -10.31
N ASP A 361 -27.60 18.89 -9.54
CA ASP A 361 -26.34 18.99 -8.82
C ASP A 361 -25.18 19.05 -9.83
N PRO A 362 -24.44 20.17 -9.91
CA PRO A 362 -23.43 20.36 -10.94
C PRO A 362 -22.26 19.38 -10.80
N GLY A 363 -21.93 18.95 -9.58
CA GLY A 363 -20.88 17.97 -9.33
C GLY A 363 -21.29 16.58 -9.80
N VAL A 364 -22.50 16.14 -9.46
CA VAL A 364 -23.02 14.83 -9.90
C VAL A 364 -23.23 14.79 -11.42
N ALA A 365 -23.77 15.85 -12.01
CA ALA A 365 -23.96 15.97 -13.46
C ALA A 365 -22.63 15.92 -14.21
N ALA A 366 -21.62 16.67 -13.75
CA ALA A 366 -20.29 16.65 -14.34
C ALA A 366 -19.60 15.28 -14.18
N ALA A 367 -19.73 14.63 -13.02
CA ALA A 367 -19.18 13.29 -12.79
C ALA A 367 -19.84 12.26 -13.72
N ARG A 368 -21.17 12.29 -13.89
CA ARG A 368 -21.89 11.43 -14.85
C ARG A 368 -21.44 11.67 -16.29
N ARG A 369 -21.19 12.93 -16.69
CA ARG A 369 -20.65 13.25 -18.01
C ARG A 369 -19.22 12.71 -18.18
N ALA A 370 -18.35 12.90 -17.20
CA ALA A 370 -16.98 12.39 -17.21
C ALA A 370 -16.94 10.85 -17.33
N LEU A 371 -17.81 10.14 -16.60
CA LEU A 371 -17.92 8.67 -16.66
C LEU A 371 -18.38 8.13 -18.02
N ARG A 372 -18.99 8.96 -18.87
CA ARG A 372 -19.37 8.59 -20.25
C ARG A 372 -18.24 8.75 -21.25
N CYS A 373 -17.20 9.51 -20.91
CA CYS A 373 -16.07 9.75 -21.80
C CYS A 373 -15.14 8.54 -21.86
N PRO A 374 -14.49 8.29 -23.02
CA PRO A 374 -13.92 6.98 -23.34
C PRO A 374 -12.98 6.39 -22.27
N PRO A 375 -12.01 7.14 -21.69
CA PRO A 375 -11.11 6.58 -20.70
C PRO A 375 -11.83 6.08 -19.44
N LEU A 376 -12.76 6.87 -18.89
CA LEU A 376 -13.49 6.48 -17.67
C LEU A 376 -14.59 5.46 -17.95
N LYS A 377 -15.27 5.55 -19.10
CA LYS A 377 -16.26 4.57 -19.52
C LYS A 377 -15.63 3.18 -19.66
N GLN A 378 -14.45 3.11 -20.29
CA GLN A 378 -13.69 1.87 -20.43
C GLN A 378 -13.20 1.38 -19.06
N LEU A 379 -12.70 2.25 -18.18
CA LEU A 379 -12.27 1.87 -16.83
C LEU A 379 -13.39 1.26 -15.99
N VAL A 380 -14.56 1.88 -15.97
CA VAL A 380 -15.72 1.36 -15.24
C VAL A 380 -16.09 -0.01 -15.80
N ARG A 381 -16.26 -0.11 -17.12
CA ARG A 381 -16.57 -1.40 -17.77
C ARG A 381 -15.51 -2.46 -17.47
N ALA A 382 -14.24 -2.10 -17.47
CA ALA A 382 -13.12 -3.00 -17.21
C ALA A 382 -13.10 -3.55 -15.77
N THR A 383 -13.69 -2.82 -14.82
CA THR A 383 -13.68 -3.16 -13.39
C THR A 383 -15.01 -3.68 -12.86
N THR A 384 -16.09 -3.61 -13.65
CA THR A 384 -17.43 -4.04 -13.23
C THR A 384 -18.11 -5.04 -14.15
N ALA A 385 -17.66 -5.20 -15.40
CA ALA A 385 -18.24 -6.21 -16.29
C ALA A 385 -17.76 -7.62 -15.89
N GLU A 386 -18.55 -8.62 -16.27
CA GLU A 386 -18.12 -10.01 -16.18
C GLU A 386 -16.82 -10.24 -16.96
N LEU A 387 -15.94 -11.06 -16.39
CA LEU A 387 -14.63 -11.32 -16.95
C LEU A 387 -14.69 -12.54 -17.88
N ASP A 388 -14.81 -12.29 -19.18
CA ASP A 388 -14.58 -13.26 -20.25
C ASP A 388 -13.19 -13.08 -20.90
N ALA A 389 -12.82 -13.96 -21.83
CA ALA A 389 -11.53 -13.88 -22.53
C ALA A 389 -11.37 -12.56 -23.32
N GLY A 390 -12.44 -12.09 -23.97
CA GLY A 390 -12.44 -10.83 -24.71
C GLY A 390 -12.26 -9.62 -23.78
N ARG A 391 -12.92 -9.61 -22.63
CA ARG A 391 -12.76 -8.62 -21.56
C ARG A 391 -11.33 -8.64 -21.03
N PHE A 392 -10.75 -9.81 -20.81
CA PHE A 392 -9.38 -9.95 -20.33
C PHE A 392 -8.37 -9.28 -21.28
N PHE A 393 -8.42 -9.58 -22.59
CA PHE A 393 -7.52 -8.96 -23.56
C PHE A 393 -7.81 -7.47 -23.78
N ALA A 394 -9.09 -7.06 -23.74
CA ALA A 394 -9.45 -5.65 -23.80
C ALA A 394 -8.93 -4.86 -22.59
N ASN A 395 -9.01 -5.44 -21.39
CA ASN A 395 -8.48 -4.88 -20.15
C ASN A 395 -6.95 -4.76 -20.22
N MET A 396 -6.25 -5.75 -20.80
CA MET A 396 -4.81 -5.66 -21.02
C MET A 396 -4.44 -4.51 -21.97
N GLY A 397 -5.17 -4.37 -23.08
CA GLY A 397 -4.98 -3.23 -24.00
C GLY A 397 -5.25 -1.89 -23.32
N TYR A 398 -6.31 -1.81 -22.49
CA TYR A 398 -6.63 -0.63 -21.69
C TYR A 398 -5.49 -0.31 -20.70
N ALA A 399 -4.98 -1.31 -19.98
CA ALA A 399 -3.89 -1.14 -19.01
C ALA A 399 -2.63 -0.53 -19.62
N LEU A 400 -2.32 -0.85 -20.88
CA LEU A 400 -1.18 -0.32 -21.61
C LEU A 400 -1.44 1.10 -22.15
N ARG A 401 -2.61 1.36 -22.74
CA ARG A 401 -2.98 2.68 -23.30
C ARG A 401 -3.17 3.73 -22.22
N GLU A 402 -3.95 3.39 -21.19
CA GLU A 402 -4.34 4.31 -20.11
C GLU A 402 -3.45 4.20 -18.86
N ARG A 403 -2.20 3.74 -19.03
CA ARG A 403 -1.22 3.59 -17.94
C ARG A 403 -0.91 4.90 -17.19
N SER A 404 -1.09 6.03 -17.87
CA SER A 404 -0.85 7.37 -17.35
C SER A 404 -2.14 8.18 -17.18
N LEU A 405 -3.31 7.54 -17.21
CA LEU A 405 -4.59 8.22 -17.02
C LEU A 405 -4.66 8.83 -15.62
N ARG A 406 -4.61 10.16 -15.57
CA ARG A 406 -4.70 10.95 -14.34
C ARG A 406 -5.57 12.17 -14.60
N PHE A 407 -6.46 12.50 -13.67
CA PHE A 407 -7.40 13.61 -13.84
C PHE A 407 -7.72 14.34 -12.51
N SER A 408 -8.30 15.53 -12.59
CA SER A 408 -8.77 16.28 -11.40
C SER A 408 -9.79 15.47 -10.59
N ARG A 409 -9.73 15.56 -9.26
CA ARG A 409 -10.79 14.97 -8.42
C ARG A 409 -12.11 15.72 -8.51
N ASP A 410 -12.09 17.02 -8.84
CA ASP A 410 -13.30 17.83 -9.00
C ASP A 410 -13.98 17.41 -10.31
N PRO A 411 -15.21 16.87 -10.26
CA PRO A 411 -15.92 16.43 -11.46
C PRO A 411 -16.04 17.50 -12.56
N ARG A 412 -16.14 18.77 -12.17
CA ARG A 412 -16.33 19.90 -13.08
C ARG A 412 -15.10 20.17 -13.94
N LEU A 413 -13.91 19.89 -13.40
CA LEU A 413 -12.65 19.98 -14.15
C LEU A 413 -12.33 18.64 -14.82
N ALA A 414 -12.61 17.54 -14.13
CA ALA A 414 -12.33 16.19 -14.60
C ALA A 414 -12.96 15.92 -15.97
N VAL A 415 -14.20 16.38 -16.17
CA VAL A 415 -14.94 16.15 -17.41
C VAL A 415 -14.20 16.70 -18.62
N ASP A 416 -13.69 17.92 -18.56
CA ASP A 416 -12.98 18.51 -19.70
C ASP A 416 -11.66 17.78 -19.95
N GLU A 417 -10.95 17.39 -18.89
CA GLU A 417 -9.68 16.65 -18.99
C GLU A 417 -9.83 15.24 -19.59
N VAL A 418 -10.89 14.51 -19.24
CA VAL A 418 -11.09 13.12 -19.70
C VAL A 418 -11.83 13.02 -21.02
N CYS A 419 -12.69 13.99 -21.34
CA CYS A 419 -13.43 14.01 -22.60
C CYS A 419 -12.61 14.56 -23.76
N ALA A 420 -11.55 15.35 -23.49
CA ALA A 420 -10.60 15.79 -24.51
C ALA A 420 -9.64 14.68 -24.99
N ARG A 421 -9.62 13.52 -24.30
CA ARG A 421 -8.80 12.36 -24.68
C ARG A 421 -9.63 11.44 -25.58
N ASN A 422 -9.25 11.36 -26.87
CA ASN A 422 -9.84 10.45 -27.85
C ASN A 422 -9.17 9.08 -27.82
#